data_AF-A0A349AMN1-F1
#
_entry.id   AF-A0A349AMN1-F1
#
_cell.length_a   1.000
_cell.length_b   1.000
_cell.length_c   1.000
_cell.angle_alpha   90.00
_cell.angle_beta   90.00
_cell.angle_gamma   90.00
#
_symmetry.space_group_name_H-M   'P 1'
#
loop_
_entity.id
_entity.type
_entity.pdbx_description
1 polymer ?
#
loop_
_entity_poly.entity_id
_entity_poly.type
_entity_poly.pdbx_seq_one_letter_code
_entity_poly.pdbx_strand_id
1 'polypeptide(L)'
;MDANVHPTKTEVRFKNEGDVYSALQRAIRQVLVNTAPVPRVEEIGAAYRGKSQMVSPPEQRHMDMNIVMEEEQGTSVVSSLPVLRVLGQSMNSYIVAEGPEGIYIIDQHAAHERIMFEKITKQKQQQGVETQGLLEPVSIEVLPVQNEMLSKNYNYLADFGFTIEPFGNRTYLVRAVPSIMYNRDWRAALNELIDKLSEKDNASITEHIIATMACHSAIRFGQSLTLDEMRGLVRLMEQAALPHACPHGRTTMIQITKKQLEKEFGRVK
;
A
#
# COMPACT_ATOMS: atom_id res chain seq x y z
N MET A 1 15.83 27.95 3.27
CA MET A 1 14.96 28.71 4.19
C MET A 1 15.19 30.17 3.91
N ASP A 2 14.13 30.96 3.82
CA ASP A 2 14.24 32.41 3.80
C ASP A 2 14.72 32.87 5.19
N ALA A 3 15.92 33.43 5.27
CA ALA A 3 16.67 33.65 6.51
C ALA A 3 16.31 34.98 7.19
N ASN A 4 15.04 35.41 7.11
CA ASN A 4 14.56 36.61 7.77
C ASN A 4 13.39 36.26 8.69
N VAL A 5 13.74 35.84 9.91
CA VAL A 5 12.79 35.44 10.96
C VAL A 5 12.50 36.66 11.83
N HIS A 6 11.32 37.25 11.64
CA HIS A 6 10.77 38.25 12.55
C HIS A 6 9.74 37.55 13.47
N PRO A 7 9.69 37.87 14.79
CA PRO A 7 8.88 37.14 15.77
C PRO A 7 7.35 37.12 15.54
N THR A 8 6.84 37.84 14.53
CA THR A 8 5.42 37.88 14.13
C THR A 8 5.08 37.06 12.89
N LYS A 9 6.04 36.34 12.29
CA LYS A 9 5.78 35.52 11.09
C LYS A 9 5.30 34.12 11.51
N THR A 10 3.98 33.89 11.44
CA THR A 10 3.33 32.61 11.80
C THR A 10 3.47 31.52 10.73
N GLU A 11 4.06 31.85 9.58
CA GLU A 11 4.20 30.95 8.43
C GLU A 11 5.64 30.97 7.90
N VAL A 12 6.20 29.77 7.70
CA VAL A 12 7.51 29.54 7.09
C VAL A 12 7.28 28.97 5.70
N ARG A 13 7.61 29.75 4.67
CA ARG A 13 7.61 29.25 3.28
C ARG A 13 8.86 28.44 3.01
N PHE A 14 8.67 27.20 2.57
CA PHE A 14 9.77 26.31 2.21
C PHE A 14 10.17 26.53 0.75
N LYS A 15 11.45 26.33 0.45
CA LYS A 15 11.95 26.44 -0.93
C LYS A 15 11.38 25.34 -1.84
N ASN A 16 11.15 24.14 -1.28
CA ASN A 16 10.45 23.02 -1.91
C ASN A 16 9.31 22.56 -0.97
N GLU A 17 8.14 23.18 -1.08
CA GLU A 17 6.97 22.84 -0.24
C GLU A 17 6.48 21.40 -0.49
N GLY A 18 6.56 20.90 -1.73
CA GLY A 18 6.15 19.54 -2.08
C GLY A 18 7.05 18.45 -1.48
N ASP A 19 8.36 18.65 -1.43
CA ASP A 19 9.30 17.75 -0.75
C ASP A 19 9.02 17.69 0.76
N VAL A 20 8.79 18.85 1.40
CA VAL A 20 8.51 18.91 2.84
C VAL A 20 7.16 18.27 3.15
N TYR A 21 6.13 18.54 2.34
CA TYR A 21 4.82 17.92 2.47
C TYR A 21 4.90 16.39 2.30
N SER A 22 5.60 15.92 1.27
CA SER A 22 5.75 14.49 1.00
C SER A 22 6.55 13.80 2.11
N ALA A 23 7.62 14.43 2.60
CA ALA A 23 8.42 13.92 3.71
C ALA A 23 7.59 13.85 5.01
N LEU A 24 6.82 14.89 5.32
CA LEU A 24 5.95 14.94 6.49
C LEU A 24 4.81 13.92 6.38
N GLN A 25 4.15 13.83 5.23
CA GLN A 25 3.09 12.86 4.97
C GLN A 25 3.62 11.42 5.07
N ARG A 26 4.79 11.14 4.49
CA ARG A 26 5.46 9.84 4.64
C ARG A 26 5.81 9.55 6.08
N ALA A 27 6.39 10.51 6.81
CA ALA A 27 6.75 10.33 8.21
C ALA A 27 5.51 10.07 9.08
N ILE A 28 4.45 10.86 8.94
CA ILE A 28 3.19 10.69 9.66
C ILE A 28 2.56 9.34 9.31
N ARG A 29 2.46 9.00 8.02
CA ARG A 29 1.90 7.72 7.57
C ARG A 29 2.73 6.54 8.08
N GLN A 30 4.05 6.64 8.03
CA GLN A 30 4.97 5.61 8.53
C GLN A 30 4.78 5.40 10.03
N VAL A 31 4.71 6.49 10.81
CA VAL A 31 4.47 6.41 12.26
C VAL A 31 3.10 5.79 12.52
N LEU A 32 2.03 6.32 11.92
CA LEU A 32 0.67 5.83 12.12
C LEU A 32 0.51 4.36 11.73
N VAL A 33 1.13 3.91 10.64
CA VAL A 33 1.03 2.50 10.21
C VAL A 33 1.94 1.57 11.02
N ASN A 34 3.15 2.01 11.40
CA ASN A 34 4.05 1.23 12.26
C ASN A 34 3.53 1.07 13.69
N THR A 35 2.87 2.10 14.21
CA THR A 35 2.25 2.07 15.55
C THR A 35 0.80 1.61 15.54
N ALA A 36 0.17 1.46 14.36
CA ALA A 36 -1.17 0.91 14.27
C ALA A 36 -1.12 -0.58 14.64
N PRO A 37 -1.80 -1.00 15.73
CA PRO A 37 -1.98 -2.41 16.02
C PRO A 37 -2.75 -3.08 14.86
N VAL A 38 -2.52 -4.38 14.64
CA VAL A 38 -3.33 -5.15 13.70
C VAL A 38 -4.81 -4.93 14.04
N PRO A 39 -5.64 -4.46 13.10
CA PRO A 39 -7.04 -4.19 13.40
C PRO A 39 -7.71 -5.43 13.98
N ARG A 40 -8.24 -5.26 15.19
CA ARG A 40 -9.03 -6.29 15.85
C ARG A 40 -10.45 -6.22 15.31
N VAL A 41 -11.07 -7.36 15.11
CA VAL A 41 -12.51 -7.39 14.84
C VAL A 41 -13.23 -6.94 16.11
N GLU A 42 -13.70 -5.70 16.15
CA GLU A 42 -14.62 -5.22 17.20
C GLU A 42 -16.06 -5.66 16.88
N GLU A 43 -16.90 -5.76 17.92
CA GLU A 43 -18.23 -6.36 17.91
C GLU A 43 -19.17 -5.80 16.81
N ILE A 44 -19.22 -6.47 15.65
CA ILE A 44 -20.28 -6.27 14.64
C ILE A 44 -21.54 -7.09 15.02
N GLY A 45 -21.83 -7.20 16.33
CA GLY A 45 -22.91 -8.04 16.86
C GLY A 45 -24.29 -7.38 16.88
N ALA A 46 -24.39 -6.05 16.71
CA ALA A 46 -25.65 -5.32 16.93
C ALA A 46 -26.38 -4.87 15.64
N ALA A 47 -25.77 -4.97 14.46
CA ALA A 47 -26.32 -4.35 13.24
C ALA A 47 -27.25 -5.26 12.40
N TYR A 48 -27.33 -6.56 12.69
CA TYR A 48 -28.23 -7.50 11.99
C TYR A 48 -29.42 -7.92 12.87
N ARG A 49 -30.21 -6.95 13.34
CA ARG A 49 -31.64 -7.12 13.61
C ARG A 49 -32.42 -6.10 12.80
N GLY A 50 -33.09 -6.59 11.76
CA GLY A 50 -33.86 -5.77 10.83
C GLY A 50 -35.08 -5.10 11.47
N LYS A 51 -35.16 -3.78 11.23
CA LYS A 51 -36.33 -2.90 11.03
C LYS A 51 -37.44 -2.84 12.09
N SER A 52 -37.57 -1.66 12.72
CA SER A 52 -38.80 -0.86 12.62
C SER A 52 -38.53 0.63 12.88
N GLN A 53 -39.06 1.49 12.01
CA GLN A 53 -39.00 2.95 12.10
C GLN A 53 -39.82 3.47 13.30
N MET A 54 -39.39 4.58 13.90
CA MET A 54 -40.19 5.80 14.10
C MET A 54 -39.27 6.96 14.51
N VAL A 55 -39.54 8.14 13.93
CA VAL A 55 -38.81 9.41 14.10
C VAL A 55 -39.47 10.24 15.20
N SER A 56 -38.68 10.96 16.02
CA SER A 56 -39.04 12.25 16.65
C SER A 56 -37.81 12.98 17.25
N PRO A 57 -37.85 14.33 17.45
CA PRO A 57 -36.72 15.27 17.27
C PRO A 57 -36.01 15.71 18.60
N PRO A 58 -35.01 16.63 18.59
CA PRO A 58 -33.83 16.57 19.48
C PRO A 58 -33.99 17.29 20.82
N GLU A 59 -33.28 16.81 21.84
CA GLU A 59 -33.02 17.58 23.07
C GLU A 59 -31.51 17.81 23.25
N GLN A 60 -31.17 19.09 23.39
CA GLN A 60 -29.85 19.58 23.77
C GLN A 60 -29.53 19.16 25.20
N ARG A 61 -28.38 18.51 25.43
CA ARG A 61 -27.71 18.54 26.74
C ARG A 61 -26.20 18.69 26.56
N HIS A 62 -25.70 19.65 27.34
CA HIS A 62 -24.32 20.05 27.50
C HIS A 62 -23.46 18.86 27.95
N MET A 63 -22.25 18.73 27.40
CA MET A 63 -21.21 17.87 27.94
C MET A 63 -19.98 18.70 28.31
N ASP A 64 -19.75 18.79 29.60
CA ASP A 64 -18.50 19.24 30.20
C ASP A 64 -17.38 18.24 29.84
N MET A 65 -16.29 18.78 29.30
CA MET A 65 -15.05 18.04 29.04
C MET A 65 -14.26 17.91 30.35
N ASN A 66 -14.16 16.71 30.90
CA ASN A 66 -13.08 16.33 31.80
C ASN A 66 -12.33 15.15 31.18
N ILE A 67 -11.19 15.48 30.54
CA ILE A 67 -10.22 14.50 30.05
C ILE A 67 -9.32 14.15 31.24
N VAL A 68 -9.50 12.95 31.78
CA VAL A 68 -8.52 12.34 32.69
C VAL A 68 -7.47 11.67 31.82
N MET A 69 -6.24 12.18 31.88
CA MET A 69 -5.07 11.61 31.22
C MET A 69 -4.49 10.51 32.12
N GLU A 70 -4.63 9.25 31.72
CA GLU A 70 -3.79 8.17 32.24
C GLU A 70 -2.64 7.92 31.25
N GLU A 71 -1.42 8.15 31.72
CA GLU A 71 -0.18 7.90 31.00
C GLU A 71 0.12 6.39 30.97
N GLU A 72 -0.19 5.72 29.85
CA GLU A 72 0.41 4.42 29.58
C GLU A 72 1.71 4.59 28.78
N GLN A 73 2.80 4.19 29.45
CA GLN A 73 4.17 4.22 28.96
C GLN A 73 4.32 3.38 27.71
N GLY A 74 4.60 4.05 26.59
CA GLY A 74 4.86 3.43 25.30
C GLY A 74 6.09 2.54 25.33
N THR A 75 5.86 1.23 25.25
CA THR A 75 6.86 0.30 24.74
C THR A 75 6.86 0.43 23.23
N SER A 76 7.94 0.95 22.67
CA SER A 76 8.19 0.99 21.22
C SER A 76 8.40 -0.44 20.70
N VAL A 77 7.30 -1.13 20.41
CA VAL A 77 7.35 -2.45 19.77
C VAL A 77 7.68 -2.23 18.29
N VAL A 78 8.88 -2.62 17.90
CA VAL A 78 9.19 -2.90 16.49
C VAL A 78 8.37 -4.13 16.12
N SER A 79 7.17 -3.92 15.59
CA SER A 79 6.14 -4.95 15.38
C SER A 79 6.40 -5.74 14.10
N SER A 80 7.47 -6.54 14.08
CA SER A 80 7.57 -7.64 13.12
C SER A 80 6.47 -8.65 13.43
N LEU A 81 5.78 -9.15 12.40
CA LEU A 81 4.78 -10.21 12.56
C LEU A 81 5.38 -11.44 13.25
N PRO A 82 4.65 -12.09 14.18
CA PRO A 82 5.08 -13.38 14.71
C PRO A 82 5.07 -14.42 13.59
N VAL A 83 5.81 -15.51 13.77
CA VAL A 83 5.79 -16.63 12.83
C VAL A 83 4.38 -17.21 12.76
N LEU A 84 3.78 -17.21 11.57
CA LEU A 84 2.41 -17.65 11.35
C LEU A 84 2.35 -19.06 10.73
N ARG A 85 1.49 -19.91 11.29
CA ARG A 85 1.14 -21.21 10.70
C ARG A 85 -0.05 -21.04 9.76
N VAL A 86 0.20 -21.18 8.45
CA VAL A 86 -0.88 -21.16 7.44
C VAL A 86 -1.82 -22.35 7.63
N LEU A 87 -3.11 -22.07 7.78
CA LEU A 87 -4.19 -23.07 7.90
C LEU A 87 -4.83 -23.37 6.54
N GLY A 88 -4.99 -22.35 5.69
CA GLY A 88 -5.53 -22.50 4.35
C GLY A 88 -6.00 -21.18 3.73
N GLN A 89 -6.76 -21.29 2.65
CA GLN A 89 -7.33 -20.17 1.93
C GLN A 89 -8.86 -20.17 2.08
N SER A 90 -9.44 -18.98 2.25
CA SER A 90 -10.88 -18.75 2.28
C SER A 90 -11.29 -17.86 1.10
N MET A 91 -12.40 -18.20 0.44
CA MET A 91 -12.99 -17.44 -0.68
C MET A 91 -12.01 -17.10 -1.82
N ASN A 92 -10.97 -17.91 -2.00
CA ASN A 92 -9.85 -17.66 -2.93
C ASN A 92 -9.22 -16.25 -2.83
N SER A 93 -9.38 -15.59 -1.68
CA SER A 93 -9.03 -14.17 -1.51
C SER A 93 -8.33 -13.89 -0.18
N TYR A 94 -8.57 -14.73 0.83
CA TYR A 94 -8.02 -14.56 2.16
C TYR A 94 -7.18 -15.76 2.55
N ILE A 95 -6.01 -15.52 3.12
CA ILE A 95 -5.19 -16.54 3.76
C ILE A 95 -5.52 -16.54 5.26
N VAL A 96 -5.84 -17.70 5.81
CA VAL A 96 -6.08 -17.87 7.25
C VAL A 96 -4.84 -18.50 7.86
N ALA A 97 -4.32 -17.89 8.92
CA ALA A 97 -3.16 -18.36 9.64
C ALA A 97 -3.35 -18.29 11.16
N GLU A 98 -2.66 -19.16 11.88
CA GLU A 98 -2.62 -19.21 13.33
C GLU A 98 -1.28 -18.65 13.83
N GLY A 99 -1.31 -17.80 14.84
CA GLY A 99 -0.13 -17.30 15.55
C GLY A 99 -0.31 -17.37 17.07
N PRO A 100 0.70 -16.96 17.85
CA PRO A 100 0.66 -17.06 19.32
C PRO A 100 -0.50 -16.30 19.96
N GLU A 101 -0.91 -15.19 19.33
CA GLU A 101 -1.95 -14.29 19.85
C GLU A 101 -3.37 -14.64 19.36
N GLY A 102 -3.52 -15.57 18.41
CA GLY A 102 -4.81 -15.96 17.83
C GLY A 102 -4.78 -16.23 16.33
N ILE A 103 -5.91 -15.96 15.66
CA ILE A 103 -6.10 -16.18 14.23
C ILE A 103 -5.86 -14.88 13.46
N TYR A 104 -5.15 -14.99 12.34
CA TYR A 104 -4.88 -13.92 11.40
C TYR A 104 -5.60 -14.20 10.08
N ILE A 105 -6.32 -13.21 9.58
CA ILE A 105 -6.97 -13.26 8.26
C ILE A 105 -6.29 -12.22 7.39
N ILE A 106 -5.65 -12.67 6.33
CA ILE A 106 -4.75 -11.88 5.49
C ILE A 106 -5.40 -11.73 4.11
N ASP A 107 -5.57 -10.50 3.64
CA ASP A 107 -5.96 -10.21 2.27
C ASP A 107 -4.76 -10.51 1.36
N GLN A 108 -4.87 -11.57 0.55
CA GLN A 108 -3.75 -12.04 -0.27
C GLN A 108 -3.31 -11.00 -1.32
N HIS A 109 -4.26 -10.22 -1.83
CA HIS A 109 -3.99 -9.23 -2.87
C HIS A 109 -3.27 -8.04 -2.27
N ALA A 110 -3.83 -7.46 -1.20
CA ALA A 110 -3.21 -6.33 -0.50
C ALA A 110 -1.82 -6.68 0.09
N ALA A 111 -1.68 -7.89 0.64
CA ALA A 111 -0.39 -8.38 1.13
C ALA A 111 0.65 -8.50 0.00
N HIS A 112 0.25 -9.06 -1.15
CA HIS A 112 1.15 -9.21 -2.28
C HIS A 112 1.52 -7.87 -2.92
N GLU A 113 0.61 -6.89 -2.96
CA GLU A 113 0.94 -5.51 -3.36
C GLU A 113 2.03 -4.91 -2.46
N ARG A 114 1.93 -5.07 -1.13
CA ARG A 114 2.93 -4.60 -0.17
C ARG A 114 4.29 -5.24 -0.42
N ILE A 115 4.33 -6.57 -0.58
CA ILE A 115 5.57 -7.32 -0.85
C ILE A 115 6.22 -6.82 -2.14
N MET A 116 5.45 -6.64 -3.22
CA MET A 116 5.98 -6.17 -4.51
C MET A 116 6.49 -4.73 -4.42
N PHE A 117 5.75 -3.84 -3.75
CA PHE A 117 6.17 -2.46 -3.54
C PHE A 117 7.53 -2.37 -2.83
N GLU A 118 7.71 -3.11 -1.74
CA GLU A 118 8.97 -3.11 -1.00
C GLU A 118 10.10 -3.75 -1.80
N LYS A 119 9.82 -4.82 -2.53
CA LYS A 119 10.80 -5.46 -3.42
C LYS A 119 11.33 -4.49 -4.47
N ILE A 120 10.43 -3.80 -5.19
CA ILE A 120 10.80 -2.83 -6.22
C ILE A 120 11.54 -1.63 -5.60
N THR A 121 11.07 -1.14 -4.45
CA THR A 121 11.73 -0.04 -3.71
C THR A 121 13.17 -0.41 -3.35
N LYS A 122 13.39 -1.62 -2.84
CA LYS A 122 14.71 -2.12 -2.48
C LYS A 122 15.61 -2.32 -3.70
N GLN A 123 15.10 -2.89 -4.79
CA GLN A 123 15.84 -3.04 -6.04
C GLN A 123 16.30 -1.68 -6.58
N LYS A 124 15.42 -0.69 -6.56
CA LYS A 124 15.72 0.69 -7.01
C LYS A 124 16.82 1.36 -6.19
N GLN A 125 16.88 1.11 -4.89
CA GLN A 125 17.91 1.67 -4.00
C GLN A 125 19.29 1.00 -4.14
N GLN A 126 19.35 -0.24 -4.64
CA GLN A 126 20.58 -1.05 -4.62
C GLN A 126 21.22 -1.23 -6.00
N GLN A 127 20.49 -1.81 -6.95
CA GLN A 127 21.08 -2.34 -8.20
C GLN A 127 20.27 -1.98 -9.47
N GLY A 128 19.20 -1.18 -9.32
CA GLY A 128 18.23 -0.96 -10.39
C GLY A 128 17.17 -2.07 -10.45
N VAL A 129 16.05 -1.78 -11.10
CA VAL A 129 14.96 -2.77 -11.25
C VAL A 129 15.35 -3.77 -12.32
N GLU A 130 15.16 -5.07 -12.05
CA GLU A 130 15.46 -6.15 -13.00
C GLU A 130 14.61 -6.00 -14.27
N THR A 131 15.25 -6.16 -15.42
CA THR A 131 14.62 -5.99 -16.74
C THR A 131 14.55 -7.29 -17.51
N GLN A 132 13.48 -7.45 -18.27
CA GLN A 132 13.26 -8.55 -19.19
C GLN A 132 12.99 -7.99 -20.58
N GLY A 133 13.84 -8.36 -21.53
CA GLY A 133 13.64 -8.06 -22.95
C GLY A 133 12.42 -8.79 -23.50
N LEU A 134 11.64 -8.10 -24.32
CA LEU A 134 10.57 -8.68 -25.12
C LEU A 134 11.18 -9.42 -26.32
N LEU A 135 10.56 -10.54 -26.71
CA LEU A 135 10.99 -11.30 -27.90
C LEU A 135 10.94 -10.46 -29.17
N GLU A 136 9.92 -9.62 -29.28
CA GLU A 136 9.75 -8.64 -30.34
C GLU A 136 9.40 -7.29 -29.73
N PRO A 137 9.98 -6.18 -30.24
CA PRO A 137 9.58 -4.84 -29.82
C PRO A 137 8.11 -4.59 -30.06
N VAL A 138 7.44 -4.01 -29.07
CA VAL A 138 6.02 -3.74 -29.13
C VAL A 138 5.79 -2.25 -29.36
N SER A 139 5.02 -1.91 -30.40
CA SER A 139 4.59 -0.53 -30.64
C SER A 139 3.42 -0.13 -29.74
N ILE A 140 3.51 1.06 -29.15
CA ILE A 140 2.41 1.73 -28.45
C ILE A 140 2.17 3.10 -29.08
N GLU A 141 0.89 3.46 -29.26
CA GLU A 141 0.50 4.79 -29.69
C GLU A 141 -0.01 5.60 -28.50
N VAL A 142 0.39 6.86 -28.43
CA VAL A 142 0.04 7.75 -27.32
C VAL A 142 -0.75 8.98 -27.79
N LEU A 143 -1.57 9.52 -26.88
CA LEU A 143 -2.27 10.78 -27.07
C LEU A 143 -1.28 11.96 -27.07
N PRO A 144 -1.63 13.12 -27.64
CA PRO A 144 -0.72 14.28 -27.68
C PRO A 144 -0.20 14.70 -26.30
N VAL A 145 -1.07 14.69 -25.28
CA VAL A 145 -0.69 15.02 -23.88
C VAL A 145 0.27 13.97 -23.31
N GLN A 146 -0.02 12.69 -23.53
CA GLN A 146 0.85 11.59 -23.12
C GLN A 146 2.21 11.63 -23.81
N ASN A 147 2.27 12.05 -25.08
CA ASN A 147 3.52 12.19 -25.83
C ASN A 147 4.44 13.24 -25.22
N GLU A 148 3.88 14.38 -24.80
CA GLU A 148 4.65 15.43 -24.12
C GLU A 148 5.25 14.90 -22.80
N MET A 149 4.47 14.16 -22.03
CA MET A 149 4.94 13.58 -20.77
C MET A 149 5.96 12.46 -20.98
N LEU A 150 5.70 11.55 -21.91
CA LEU A 150 6.56 10.40 -22.18
C LEU A 150 7.90 10.85 -22.78
N SER A 151 7.90 11.77 -23.75
CA SER A 151 9.12 12.30 -24.37
C SER A 151 10.08 12.97 -23.38
N LYS A 152 9.56 13.57 -22.30
CA LYS A 152 10.37 14.16 -21.22
C LYS A 152 10.88 13.11 -20.22
N ASN A 153 10.19 11.97 -20.06
CA ASN A 153 10.38 11.05 -18.94
C ASN A 153 10.71 9.59 -19.30
N TYR A 154 10.82 9.20 -20.57
CA TYR A 154 11.10 7.79 -20.93
C TYR A 154 12.45 7.29 -20.36
N ASN A 155 13.45 8.17 -20.23
CA ASN A 155 14.72 7.84 -19.55
C ASN A 155 14.50 7.54 -18.06
N TYR A 156 13.58 8.26 -17.43
CA TYR A 156 13.21 8.01 -16.03
C TYR A 156 12.39 6.73 -15.87
N LEU A 157 11.68 6.25 -16.89
CA LEU A 157 11.06 4.94 -16.88
C LEU A 157 12.06 3.78 -17.05
N ALA A 158 13.21 4.03 -17.70
CA ALA A 158 14.29 3.05 -17.81
C ALA A 158 14.86 2.66 -16.44
N ASP A 159 14.86 3.62 -15.53
CA ASP A 159 15.22 3.46 -14.13
C ASP A 159 14.31 2.49 -13.34
N PHE A 160 13.11 2.21 -13.87
CA PHE A 160 12.16 1.23 -13.35
C PHE A 160 12.10 -0.04 -14.20
N GLY A 161 12.89 -0.11 -15.27
CA GLY A 161 13.03 -1.30 -16.10
C GLY A 161 12.28 -1.29 -17.42
N PHE A 162 11.74 -0.14 -17.84
CA PHE A 162 11.14 0.02 -19.17
C PHE A 162 12.14 0.56 -20.19
N THR A 163 12.41 -0.20 -21.25
CA THR A 163 13.20 0.32 -22.39
C THR A 163 12.25 0.77 -23.49
N ILE A 164 12.09 2.09 -23.63
CA ILE A 164 11.15 2.73 -24.55
C ILE A 164 11.93 3.62 -25.52
N GLU A 165 11.69 3.46 -26.81
CA GLU A 165 12.33 4.22 -27.88
C GLU A 165 11.28 4.94 -28.74
N PRO A 166 11.51 6.21 -29.15
CA PRO A 166 10.62 6.90 -30.06
C PRO A 166 10.65 6.26 -31.47
N PHE A 167 9.48 6.13 -32.08
CA PHE A 167 9.30 5.57 -33.43
C PHE A 167 8.25 6.36 -34.21
N GLY A 168 8.62 7.54 -34.71
CA GLY A 168 7.70 8.47 -35.37
C GLY A 168 7.14 9.53 -34.41
N ASN A 169 5.98 10.12 -34.73
CA ASN A 169 5.49 11.31 -34.00
C ASN A 169 4.83 11.00 -32.65
N ARG A 170 4.07 9.92 -32.55
CA ARG A 170 3.29 9.55 -31.35
C ARG A 170 3.30 8.06 -31.08
N THR A 171 4.31 7.38 -31.63
CA THR A 171 4.45 5.94 -31.53
C THR A 171 5.80 5.65 -30.92
N TYR A 172 5.83 4.72 -29.97
CA TYR A 172 7.03 4.31 -29.25
C TYR A 172 7.16 2.79 -29.31
N LEU A 173 8.39 2.31 -29.34
CA LEU A 173 8.72 0.89 -29.26
C LEU A 173 9.16 0.56 -27.84
N VAL A 174 8.47 -0.40 -27.23
CA VAL A 174 8.88 -1.00 -25.96
C VAL A 174 9.71 -2.23 -26.27
N ARG A 175 10.97 -2.26 -25.83
CA ARG A 175 11.90 -3.39 -26.01
C ARG A 175 12.08 -4.25 -24.77
N ALA A 176 11.93 -3.66 -23.59
CA ALA A 176 12.06 -4.35 -22.33
C ALA A 176 11.10 -3.78 -21.30
N VAL A 177 10.72 -4.64 -20.36
CA VAL A 177 9.81 -4.31 -19.25
C VAL A 177 10.41 -4.84 -17.95
N PRO A 178 9.92 -4.39 -16.78
CA PRO A 178 10.37 -4.93 -15.50
C PRO A 178 10.08 -6.43 -15.43
N SER A 179 11.05 -7.26 -14.99
CA SER A 179 10.93 -8.73 -15.00
C SER A 179 9.71 -9.23 -14.23
N ILE A 180 9.36 -8.54 -13.14
CA ILE A 180 8.17 -8.80 -12.31
C ILE A 180 6.83 -8.64 -13.07
N MET A 181 6.84 -7.95 -14.21
CA MET A 181 5.66 -7.66 -15.01
C MET A 181 5.65 -8.37 -16.37
N TYR A 182 6.71 -9.11 -16.72
CA TYR A 182 6.87 -9.71 -18.05
C TYR A 182 5.69 -10.61 -18.47
N ASN A 183 5.22 -11.46 -17.57
CA ASN A 183 4.07 -12.35 -17.79
C ASN A 183 2.74 -11.75 -17.28
N ARG A 184 2.67 -10.42 -17.15
CA ARG A 184 1.50 -9.65 -16.68
C ARG A 184 1.12 -8.61 -17.71
N ASP A 185 0.04 -7.87 -17.43
CA ASP A 185 -0.42 -6.80 -18.31
C ASP A 185 0.40 -5.51 -18.12
N TRP A 186 1.65 -5.56 -18.57
CA TRP A 186 2.56 -4.41 -18.49
C TRP A 186 2.12 -3.24 -19.36
N ARG A 187 1.27 -3.48 -20.38
CA ARG A 187 0.72 -2.42 -21.25
C ARG A 187 -0.27 -1.56 -20.48
N ALA A 188 -1.20 -2.17 -19.75
CA ALA A 188 -2.15 -1.45 -18.90
C ALA A 188 -1.40 -0.61 -17.85
N ALA A 189 -0.40 -1.21 -17.20
CA ALA A 189 0.44 -0.50 -16.24
C ALA A 189 1.18 0.68 -16.87
N LEU A 190 1.82 0.49 -18.03
CA LEU A 190 2.56 1.54 -18.70
C LEU A 190 1.64 2.70 -19.12
N ASN A 191 0.44 2.41 -19.62
CA ASN A 191 -0.55 3.44 -19.94
C ASN A 191 -0.96 4.24 -18.69
N GLU A 192 -1.25 3.56 -17.57
CA GLU A 192 -1.58 4.23 -16.31
C GLU A 192 -0.42 5.08 -15.79
N LEU A 193 0.82 4.60 -15.93
CA LEU A 193 2.01 5.37 -15.58
C LEU A 193 2.09 6.65 -16.44
N ILE A 194 1.91 6.53 -17.76
CA ILE A 194 1.99 7.67 -18.68
C ILE A 194 0.90 8.70 -18.38
N ASP A 195 -0.31 8.27 -18.04
CA ASP A 195 -1.42 9.17 -17.69
C ASP A 195 -1.16 9.97 -16.40
N LYS A 196 -0.37 9.42 -15.48
CA LYS A 196 -0.09 10.01 -14.17
C LYS A 196 1.30 10.62 -14.05
N LEU A 197 2.14 10.48 -15.08
CA LEU A 197 3.33 11.31 -15.25
C LEU A 197 2.85 12.76 -15.35
N SER A 198 3.07 13.51 -14.28
CA SER A 198 2.77 14.94 -14.17
C SER A 198 4.07 15.67 -13.82
N GLU A 199 4.12 16.99 -14.01
CA GLU A 199 5.25 17.84 -13.58
C GLU A 199 5.34 17.99 -12.04
N LYS A 200 5.06 16.92 -11.29
CA LYS A 200 5.19 16.87 -9.83
C LYS A 200 6.65 16.62 -9.41
N ASP A 201 6.95 16.82 -8.13
CA ASP A 201 8.26 16.49 -7.56
C ASP A 201 8.62 15.01 -7.80
N ASN A 202 9.88 14.76 -8.19
CA ASN A 202 10.42 13.44 -8.54
C ASN A 202 10.18 12.38 -7.45
N ALA A 203 10.18 12.78 -6.17
CA ALA A 203 9.94 11.87 -5.05
C ALA A 203 8.51 11.30 -5.03
N SER A 204 7.51 12.12 -5.37
CA SER A 204 6.10 11.70 -5.42
C SER A 204 5.84 10.78 -6.62
N ILE A 205 6.45 11.10 -7.77
CA ILE A 205 6.36 10.30 -8.97
C ILE A 205 7.01 8.92 -8.76
N THR A 206 8.17 8.86 -8.10
CA THR A 206 8.85 7.58 -7.79
C THR A 206 7.92 6.62 -7.06
N GLU A 207 7.33 7.05 -5.95
CA GLU A 207 6.45 6.21 -5.13
C GLU A 207 5.21 5.80 -5.91
N HIS A 208 4.66 6.70 -6.73
CA HIS A 208 3.54 6.40 -7.59
C HIS A 208 3.87 5.32 -8.63
N ILE A 209 5.02 5.40 -9.29
CA ILE A 209 5.44 4.38 -10.27
C ILE A 209 5.56 3.01 -9.60
N ILE A 210 6.21 2.96 -8.44
CA ILE A 210 6.40 1.72 -7.68
C ILE A 210 5.05 1.14 -7.24
N ALA A 211 4.12 1.98 -6.76
CA ALA A 211 2.78 1.55 -6.37
C ALA A 211 2.00 0.97 -7.56
N THR A 212 2.04 1.62 -8.72
CA THR A 212 1.39 1.14 -9.94
C THR A 212 2.00 -0.19 -10.41
N MET A 213 3.33 -0.30 -10.45
CA MET A 213 4.00 -1.56 -10.79
C MET A 213 3.66 -2.69 -9.81
N ALA A 214 3.57 -2.40 -8.52
CA ALA A 214 3.18 -3.37 -7.50
C ALA A 214 1.74 -3.86 -7.68
N CYS A 215 0.80 -2.95 -7.97
CA CYS A 215 -0.60 -3.28 -8.28
C CYS A 215 -0.72 -4.22 -9.50
N HIS A 216 -0.06 -3.87 -10.61
CA HIS A 216 -0.15 -4.63 -11.86
C HIS A 216 0.67 -5.92 -11.87
N SER A 217 1.63 -6.07 -10.96
CA SER A 217 2.36 -7.34 -10.76
C SER A 217 1.69 -8.26 -9.74
N ALA A 218 0.72 -7.77 -8.96
CA ALA A 218 0.20 -8.50 -7.84
C ALA A 218 -0.67 -9.72 -8.23
N ILE A 219 -0.76 -10.70 -7.32
CA ILE A 219 -1.70 -11.82 -7.40
C ILE A 219 -3.11 -11.23 -7.58
N ARG A 220 -3.86 -11.78 -8.53
CA ARG A 220 -5.23 -11.32 -8.80
C ARG A 220 -6.15 -11.70 -7.63
N PHE A 221 -7.08 -10.82 -7.32
CA PHE A 221 -8.16 -11.14 -6.39
C PHE A 221 -8.94 -12.36 -6.90
N GLY A 222 -9.22 -13.34 -6.02
CA GLY A 222 -9.91 -14.58 -6.39
C GLY A 222 -9.01 -15.69 -6.96
N GLN A 223 -7.68 -15.51 -7.02
CA GLN A 223 -6.76 -16.56 -7.44
C GLN A 223 -6.60 -17.62 -6.34
N SER A 224 -6.85 -18.89 -6.66
CA SER A 224 -6.53 -20.01 -5.75
C SER A 224 -5.01 -20.17 -5.62
N LEU A 225 -4.54 -20.35 -4.39
CA LEU A 225 -3.12 -20.54 -4.07
C LEU A 225 -2.91 -21.95 -3.53
N THR A 226 -1.78 -22.55 -3.89
CA THR A 226 -1.28 -23.76 -3.22
C THR A 226 -0.82 -23.42 -1.81
N LEU A 227 -0.76 -24.43 -0.94
CA LEU A 227 -0.34 -24.21 0.46
C LEU A 227 1.10 -23.66 0.54
N ASP A 228 1.97 -24.03 -0.38
CA ASP A 228 3.34 -23.53 -0.43
C ASP A 228 3.42 -22.08 -0.94
N GLU A 229 2.57 -21.69 -1.90
CA GLU A 229 2.43 -20.28 -2.30
C GLU A 229 1.91 -19.42 -1.16
N MET A 230 0.90 -19.90 -0.40
CA MET A 230 0.41 -19.20 0.77
C MET A 230 1.50 -19.01 1.83
N ARG A 231 2.25 -20.08 2.15
CA ARG A 231 3.37 -20.02 3.09
C ARG A 231 4.46 -19.07 2.61
N GLY A 232 4.78 -19.09 1.32
CA GLY A 232 5.74 -18.18 0.70
C GLY A 232 5.31 -16.73 0.86
N LEU A 233 4.06 -16.42 0.56
CA LEU A 233 3.50 -15.07 0.70
C LEU A 233 3.55 -14.60 2.17
N VAL A 234 3.11 -15.45 3.11
CA VAL A 234 3.14 -15.11 4.54
C VAL A 234 4.56 -14.85 5.04
N ARG A 235 5.53 -15.68 4.65
CA ARG A 235 6.96 -15.46 4.98
C ARG A 235 7.51 -14.16 4.41
N LEU A 236 7.13 -13.80 3.19
CA LEU A 236 7.55 -12.53 2.58
C LEU A 236 6.90 -11.35 3.29
N MET A 237 5.67 -11.49 3.75
CA MET A 237 4.96 -10.47 4.52
C MET A 237 5.56 -10.28 5.92
N GLU A 238 6.01 -11.36 6.59
CA GLU A 238 6.74 -11.28 7.87
C GLU A 238 8.03 -10.46 7.76
N GLN A 239 8.64 -10.40 6.57
CA GLN A 239 9.88 -9.66 6.29
C GLN A 239 9.61 -8.21 5.84
N ALA A 240 8.35 -7.85 5.58
CA ALA A 240 8.00 -6.52 5.11
C ALA A 240 8.13 -5.51 6.25
N ALA A 241 8.62 -4.30 5.93
CA ALA A 241 8.78 -3.22 6.90
C ALA A 241 7.43 -2.67 7.38
N LEU A 242 6.42 -2.66 6.49
CA LEU A 242 5.06 -2.18 6.77
C LEU A 242 4.04 -3.28 6.43
N PRO A 243 4.00 -4.38 7.19
CA PRO A 243 3.25 -5.54 6.77
C PRO A 243 1.75 -5.36 6.91
N HIS A 244 1.27 -4.37 7.68
CA HIS A 244 -0.15 -4.17 8.05
C HIS A 244 -0.96 -3.29 7.07
N ALA A 245 -0.31 -2.58 6.14
CA ALA A 245 -1.01 -1.72 5.18
C ALA A 245 -0.41 -1.84 3.79
N CYS A 246 -1.24 -1.89 2.75
CA CYS A 246 -0.76 -1.87 1.37
C CYS A 246 -0.31 -0.46 0.94
N PRO A 247 0.36 -0.32 -0.23
CA PRO A 247 0.82 0.98 -0.74
C PRO A 247 -0.31 2.01 -0.90
N HIS A 248 -1.55 1.56 -1.08
CA HIS A 248 -2.76 2.38 -1.21
C HIS A 248 -3.46 2.67 0.13
N GLY A 249 -2.97 2.11 1.25
CA GLY A 249 -3.51 2.36 2.59
C GLY A 249 -4.60 1.40 3.06
N ARG A 250 -4.95 0.37 2.28
CA ARG A 250 -5.82 -0.71 2.76
C ARG A 250 -5.09 -1.59 3.75
N THR A 251 -5.78 -2.09 4.75
CA THR A 251 -5.25 -3.08 5.70
C THR A 251 -4.96 -4.39 4.97
N THR A 252 -3.80 -5.00 5.24
CA THR A 252 -3.40 -6.30 4.67
C THR A 252 -3.88 -7.49 5.49
N MET A 253 -4.14 -7.30 6.79
CA MET A 253 -4.58 -8.36 7.69
C MET A 253 -5.38 -7.84 8.87
N ILE A 254 -6.26 -8.70 9.38
CA ILE A 254 -6.98 -8.51 10.63
C ILE A 254 -6.64 -9.64 11.59
N GLN A 255 -6.73 -9.37 12.89
CA GLN A 255 -6.44 -10.33 13.94
C GLN A 255 -7.66 -10.57 14.80
N ILE A 256 -7.94 -11.85 15.07
CA ILE A 256 -8.92 -12.31 16.04
C ILE A 256 -8.16 -12.98 17.18
N THR A 257 -8.14 -12.32 18.34
CA THR A 257 -7.40 -12.82 19.50
C THR A 257 -8.07 -14.05 20.10
N LYS A 258 -7.28 -14.89 20.80
CA LYS A 258 -7.82 -16.04 21.53
C LYS A 258 -8.95 -15.62 22.50
N LYS A 259 -8.76 -14.53 23.24
CA LYS A 259 -9.76 -13.99 24.18
C LYS A 259 -11.06 -13.61 23.47
N GLN A 260 -10.98 -13.00 22.29
CA GLN A 260 -12.17 -12.69 21.47
C GLN A 260 -12.88 -13.96 21.03
N LEU A 261 -12.16 -14.95 20.51
CA LEU A 261 -12.76 -16.24 20.15
C LEU A 261 -13.46 -16.89 21.34
N GLU A 262 -12.79 -16.95 22.50
CA GLU A 262 -13.38 -17.52 23.71
C GLU A 262 -14.64 -16.76 24.15
N LYS A 263 -14.66 -15.42 24.03
CA LYS A 263 -15.84 -14.60 24.32
C LYS A 263 -17.00 -14.93 23.38
N GLU A 264 -16.75 -14.98 22.07
CA GLU A 264 -17.77 -15.29 21.05
C GLU A 264 -18.36 -16.70 21.22
N PHE A 265 -17.57 -17.64 21.73
CA PHE A 265 -18.05 -18.99 22.07
C PHE A 265 -18.60 -19.12 23.49
N GLY A 266 -18.75 -18.02 24.25
CA GLY A 266 -19.30 -18.03 25.61
C GLY A 266 -18.43 -18.77 26.64
N ARG A 267 -17.12 -18.87 26.40
CA ARG A 267 -16.15 -19.57 27.27
C ARG A 267 -15.49 -18.65 28.30
N VAL A 268 -15.62 -17.34 28.15
CA VAL A 268 -15.19 -16.34 29.13
C VAL A 268 -16.42 -15.74 29.81
N LYS A 269 -16.44 -15.73 31.14
CA LYS A 269 -17.43 -15.00 31.94
C LYS A 269 -17.00 -13.54 32.12
#